data_AF-E1X471-F1
#
_entry.id   AF-E1X471-F1
#
_cell.length_a   1.000
_cell.length_b   1.000
_cell.length_c   1.000
_cell.angle_alpha   90.00
_cell.angle_beta   90.00
_cell.angle_gamma   90.00
#
_symmetry.space_group_name_H-M   'P 1'
#
loop_
_entity.id
_entity.type
_entity.pdbx_description
1 polymer ?
#
loop_
_entity_poly.entity_id
_entity_poly.type
_entity_poly.pdbx_seq_one_letter_code
_entity_poly.pdbx_strand_id
1 'polypeptide(L)'
;MRIMFLAKRESLKYLLSLFILVLSLGVQGKERNKDLLYCLGQEELSLHSTKRTGPHYFLNQHFINEAASAGEFRLKDKFYREICEIREFPPSIGLLRGILLYEEDIFKQVSHEDQNIAALYKSGYQAFITETPQIFFQFLALIQTQTKYPHCLRENIPKLYEFTRKFQYLREDLNLKELIKDKKSIEGIFTKLKYLNAIYDECDKKQKKLDSKVKTKS
;
A
#
# COMPACT_ATOMS: atom_id res chain seq x y z
N MET A 1 75.22 -15.71 -4.99
CA MET A 1 74.13 -14.76 -5.33
C MET A 1 72.84 -15.51 -5.69
N ARG A 2 72.22 -16.24 -4.75
CA ARG A 2 70.98 -17.02 -5.00
C ARG A 2 69.97 -17.06 -3.84
N ILE A 3 70.26 -16.43 -2.70
CA ILE A 3 69.45 -16.59 -1.47
C ILE A 3 68.39 -15.47 -1.31
N MET A 4 68.52 -14.33 -1.99
CA MET A 4 67.56 -13.22 -1.84
C MET A 4 66.22 -13.40 -2.60
N PHE A 5 66.06 -14.42 -3.44
CA PHE A 5 64.84 -14.58 -4.24
C PHE A 5 63.73 -15.42 -3.58
N LEU A 6 64.05 -16.20 -2.54
CA LEU A 6 63.06 -17.10 -1.90
C LEU A 6 62.24 -16.40 -0.80
N ALA A 7 62.82 -15.45 -0.07
CA ALA A 7 62.12 -14.72 1.00
C ALA A 7 60.96 -13.84 0.47
N LYS A 8 61.05 -13.34 -0.77
CA LYS A 8 60.05 -12.48 -1.40
C LYS A 8 58.78 -13.24 -1.85
N ARG A 9 58.87 -14.56 -2.03
CA ARG A 9 57.77 -15.41 -2.51
C ARG A 9 56.86 -15.87 -1.36
N GLU A 10 57.43 -16.08 -0.17
CA GLU A 10 56.68 -16.42 1.04
C GLU A 10 55.89 -15.22 1.55
N SER A 11 56.51 -14.03 1.61
CA SER A 11 55.84 -12.79 2.04
C SER A 11 54.65 -12.41 1.14
N LEU A 12 54.71 -12.70 -0.16
CA LEU A 12 53.62 -12.42 -1.10
C LEU A 12 52.39 -13.30 -0.87
N LYS A 13 52.59 -14.57 -0.46
CA LYS A 13 51.48 -15.49 -0.16
C LYS A 13 50.70 -15.03 1.08
N TYR A 14 51.39 -14.60 2.13
CA TYR A 14 50.76 -14.09 3.35
C TYR A 14 50.03 -12.77 3.11
N LEU A 15 50.56 -11.91 2.26
CA LEU A 15 49.91 -10.65 1.87
C LEU A 15 48.65 -10.90 1.03
N LEU A 16 48.70 -11.90 0.13
CA LEU A 16 47.53 -12.30 -0.65
C LEU A 16 46.45 -12.96 0.22
N SER A 17 46.83 -13.81 1.18
CA SER A 17 45.87 -14.42 2.11
C SER A 17 45.23 -13.40 3.05
N LEU A 18 46.00 -12.40 3.50
CA LEU A 18 45.47 -11.30 4.31
C LEU A 18 44.49 -10.43 3.51
N PHE A 19 44.77 -10.18 2.22
CA PHE A 19 43.89 -9.41 1.35
C PHE A 19 42.55 -10.12 1.07
N ILE A 20 42.59 -11.45 0.89
CA ILE A 20 41.38 -12.28 0.73
C ILE A 20 40.54 -12.30 2.02
N LEU A 21 41.19 -12.27 3.20
CA LEU A 21 40.50 -12.23 4.50
C LEU A 21 39.84 -10.87 4.79
N VAL A 22 40.40 -9.77 4.28
CA VAL A 22 39.80 -8.43 4.43
C VAL A 22 38.63 -8.22 3.45
N LEU A 23 38.69 -8.83 2.26
CA LEU A 23 37.60 -8.78 1.29
C LEU A 23 36.33 -9.53 1.73
N SER A 24 36.44 -10.56 2.58
CA SER A 24 35.28 -11.30 3.09
C SER A 24 34.53 -10.59 4.22
N LEU A 25 35.10 -9.54 4.82
CA LEU A 25 34.42 -8.74 5.87
C LEU A 25 33.48 -7.66 5.32
N GLY A 26 33.48 -7.43 4.00
CA GLY A 26 32.70 -6.37 3.35
C GLY A 26 31.26 -6.71 2.99
N VAL A 27 30.81 -7.96 3.15
CA VAL A 27 29.43 -8.37 2.79
C VAL A 27 28.56 -8.47 4.04
N GLN A 28 28.43 -7.37 4.78
CA GLN A 28 27.25 -7.20 5.62
C GLN A 28 26.10 -6.79 4.70
N GLY A 29 25.33 -7.79 4.26
CA GLY A 29 24.05 -7.55 3.62
C GLY A 29 23.18 -6.76 4.60
N LYS A 30 23.06 -5.45 4.37
CA LYS A 30 22.11 -4.60 5.08
C LYS A 30 20.73 -5.15 4.75
N GLU A 31 20.20 -6.01 5.62
CA GLU A 31 18.81 -6.43 5.53
C GLU A 31 18.02 -5.12 5.60
N ARG A 32 17.52 -4.67 4.43
CA ARG A 32 16.65 -3.50 4.38
C ARG A 32 15.48 -3.91 5.26
N ASN A 33 15.36 -3.33 6.44
CA ASN A 33 14.18 -3.51 7.29
C ASN A 33 12.96 -3.23 6.40
N LYS A 34 12.26 -4.30 5.99
CA LYS A 34 11.06 -4.24 5.14
C LYS A 34 9.86 -3.89 6.00
N ASP A 35 10.00 -2.77 6.68
CA ASP A 35 9.05 -2.26 7.63
C ASP A 35 7.97 -1.49 6.88
N LEU A 36 6.72 -1.97 7.02
CA LEU A 36 5.55 -1.33 6.45
C LEU A 36 5.37 0.08 7.02
N LEU A 37 5.62 0.26 8.32
CA LEU A 37 5.48 1.56 8.97
C LEU A 37 6.49 2.56 8.42
N TYR A 38 7.73 2.13 8.16
CA TYR A 38 8.71 2.97 7.47
C TYR A 38 8.22 3.38 6.08
N CYS A 39 7.69 2.44 5.30
CA CYS A 39 7.16 2.70 3.97
C CYS A 39 6.00 3.72 3.97
N LEU A 40 5.03 3.55 4.86
CA LEU A 40 3.90 4.47 5.04
C LEU A 40 4.36 5.84 5.60
N GLY A 41 5.35 5.85 6.48
CA GLY A 41 5.96 7.10 7.00
C GLY A 41 6.67 7.91 5.92
N GLN A 42 7.32 7.26 4.94
CA GLN A 42 7.89 7.95 3.78
C GLN A 42 6.81 8.55 2.87
N GLU A 43 5.68 7.85 2.71
CA GLU A 43 4.52 8.41 2.02
C GLU A 43 3.96 9.61 2.78
N GLU A 44 3.86 9.52 4.10
CA GLU A 44 3.37 10.61 4.96
C GLU A 44 4.22 11.87 4.83
N LEU A 45 5.55 11.72 4.89
CA LEU A 45 6.48 12.83 4.70
C LEU A 45 6.28 13.51 3.34
N SER A 46 6.07 12.72 2.28
CA SER A 46 5.77 13.25 0.94
C SER A 46 4.44 14.01 0.89
N LEU A 47 3.39 13.44 1.49
CA LEU A 47 2.07 14.08 1.57
C LEU A 47 2.10 15.39 2.35
N HIS A 48 2.78 15.40 3.51
CA HIS A 48 2.95 16.60 4.31
C HIS A 48 3.77 17.68 3.61
N SER A 49 4.92 17.32 3.02
CA SER A 49 5.78 18.29 2.33
C SER A 49 5.09 18.95 1.14
N THR A 50 4.20 18.23 0.46
CA THR A 50 3.38 18.75 -0.65
C THR A 50 2.06 19.37 -0.20
N LYS A 51 1.79 19.43 1.12
CA LYS A 51 0.52 19.89 1.71
C LYS A 51 -0.71 19.20 1.11
N ARG A 52 -0.55 17.96 0.67
CA ARG A 52 -1.62 17.19 0.04
C ARG A 52 -2.55 16.65 1.13
N THR A 53 -3.83 16.97 1.01
CA THR A 53 -4.89 16.54 1.93
C THR A 53 -5.91 15.65 1.21
N GLY A 54 -6.97 15.24 1.91
CA GLY A 54 -8.11 14.54 1.31
C GLY A 54 -7.99 13.01 1.37
N PRO A 55 -8.56 12.28 0.40
CA PRO A 55 -8.73 10.82 0.51
C PRO A 55 -7.42 10.05 0.66
N HIS A 56 -6.37 10.47 -0.04
CA HIS A 56 -5.06 9.83 0.00
C HIS A 56 -4.39 10.02 1.37
N TYR A 57 -4.41 11.25 1.89
CA TYR A 57 -3.91 11.56 3.23
C TYR A 57 -4.65 10.79 4.32
N PHE A 58 -5.98 10.75 4.24
CA PHE A 58 -6.82 9.96 5.15
C PHE A 58 -6.38 8.49 5.17
N LEU A 59 -6.20 7.88 4.00
CA LEU A 59 -5.87 6.47 3.89
C LEU A 59 -4.49 6.15 4.50
N ASN A 60 -3.49 7.01 4.25
CA ASN A 60 -2.16 6.82 4.81
C ASN A 60 -2.16 6.96 6.34
N GLN A 61 -2.80 8.01 6.86
CA GLN A 61 -2.95 8.21 8.30
C GLN A 61 -3.64 7.03 8.98
N HIS A 62 -4.74 6.55 8.38
CA HIS A 62 -5.45 5.40 8.89
C HIS A 62 -4.53 4.17 8.98
N PHE A 63 -3.79 3.84 7.93
CA PHE A 63 -2.88 2.69 7.94
C PHE A 63 -1.66 2.84 8.84
N ILE A 64 -1.15 4.05 9.03
CA ILE A 64 -0.10 4.29 10.04
C ILE A 64 -0.63 3.99 11.44
N ASN A 65 -1.84 4.46 11.76
CA ASN A 65 -2.43 4.24 13.07
C ASN A 65 -2.72 2.75 13.32
N GLU A 66 -3.27 2.05 12.32
CA GLU A 66 -3.51 0.61 12.41
C GLU A 66 -2.19 -0.17 12.56
N ALA A 67 -1.19 0.15 11.74
CA ALA A 67 0.11 -0.51 11.80
C ALA A 67 0.86 -0.24 13.11
N ALA A 68 0.75 0.95 13.67
CA ALA A 68 1.35 1.27 14.97
C ALA A 68 0.64 0.55 16.14
N SER A 69 -0.68 0.32 16.02
CA SER A 69 -1.51 -0.22 17.10
C SER A 69 -1.53 -1.75 17.15
N ALA A 70 -1.56 -2.40 15.99
CA ALA A 70 -1.63 -3.87 15.88
C ALA A 70 -0.27 -4.57 15.95
N GLY A 71 0.82 -3.79 16.04
CA GLY A 71 2.18 -4.28 16.26
C GLY A 71 2.91 -4.67 14.97
N GLU A 72 3.61 -5.81 14.95
CA GLU A 72 4.56 -6.11 13.88
C GLU A 72 3.89 -6.62 12.58
N PHE A 73 3.41 -5.70 11.74
CA PHE A 73 2.94 -6.02 10.39
C PHE A 73 4.10 -6.12 9.40
N ARG A 74 4.47 -7.36 9.08
CA ARG A 74 5.43 -7.65 8.01
C ARG A 74 4.72 -8.15 6.77
N LEU A 75 4.93 -7.46 5.64
CA LEU A 75 4.47 -7.95 4.34
C LEU A 75 5.41 -9.04 3.80
N LYS A 76 4.89 -9.99 3.03
CA LYS A 76 5.72 -10.91 2.25
C LYS A 76 6.52 -10.09 1.23
N ASP A 77 7.73 -10.55 0.91
CA ASP A 77 8.69 -9.80 0.12
C ASP A 77 8.15 -9.34 -1.22
N LYS A 78 7.39 -10.21 -1.89
CA LYS A 78 6.71 -9.89 -3.15
C LYS A 78 5.82 -8.65 -3.00
N PHE A 79 4.93 -8.64 -2.02
CA PHE A 79 3.97 -7.56 -1.80
C PHE A 79 4.64 -6.29 -1.28
N TYR A 80 5.65 -6.42 -0.42
CA TYR A 80 6.43 -5.25 0.01
C TYR A 80 7.05 -4.54 -1.19
N ARG A 81 7.69 -5.28 -2.11
CA ARG A 81 8.30 -4.69 -3.30
C ARG A 81 7.26 -4.04 -4.21
N GLU A 82 6.14 -4.70 -4.45
CA GLU A 82 5.05 -4.17 -5.29
C GLU A 82 4.46 -2.88 -4.70
N ILE A 83 4.22 -2.84 -3.39
CA ILE A 83 3.57 -1.72 -2.69
C ILE A 83 4.55 -0.56 -2.41
N CYS A 84 5.75 -0.87 -1.92
CA CYS A 84 6.66 0.13 -1.36
C CYS A 84 7.81 0.54 -2.30
N GLU A 85 8.25 -0.34 -3.20
CA GLU A 85 9.43 -0.08 -4.06
C GLU A 85 9.04 0.23 -5.51
N ILE A 86 8.26 -0.63 -6.17
CA ILE A 86 7.87 -0.48 -7.59
C ILE A 86 6.82 0.63 -7.74
N ARG A 87 5.87 0.69 -6.79
CA ARG A 87 4.86 1.77 -6.64
C ARG A 87 4.02 2.00 -7.90
N GLU A 88 3.28 0.98 -8.33
CA GLU A 88 2.20 1.19 -9.30
C GLU A 88 1.11 2.13 -8.75
N PHE A 89 0.91 2.07 -7.43
CA PHE A 89 0.07 2.95 -6.64
C PHE A 89 0.90 3.59 -5.52
N PRO A 90 0.47 4.73 -4.96
CA PRO A 90 1.00 5.21 -3.69
C PRO A 90 0.87 4.13 -2.60
N PRO A 91 1.85 3.98 -1.68
CA PRO A 91 1.91 2.87 -0.73
C PRO A 91 0.61 2.52 -0.01
N SER A 92 -0.08 3.48 0.59
CA SER A 92 -1.37 3.28 1.25
C SER A 92 -2.44 2.74 0.30
N ILE A 93 -2.57 3.33 -0.90
CA ILE A 93 -3.53 2.84 -1.92
C ILE A 93 -3.16 1.42 -2.37
N GLY A 94 -1.86 1.16 -2.57
CA GLY A 94 -1.35 -0.17 -2.93
C GLY A 94 -1.60 -1.21 -1.84
N LEU A 95 -1.45 -0.82 -0.57
CA LEU A 95 -1.74 -1.67 0.60
C LEU A 95 -3.23 -2.00 0.66
N LEU A 96 -4.12 -0.99 0.55
CA LEU A 96 -5.56 -1.20 0.52
C LEU A 96 -5.97 -2.19 -0.58
N ARG A 97 -5.42 -1.99 -1.79
CA ARG A 97 -5.64 -2.90 -2.92
C ARG A 97 -5.13 -4.31 -2.59
N GLY A 98 -3.93 -4.42 -2.04
CA GLY A 98 -3.31 -5.70 -1.68
C GLY A 98 -4.17 -6.49 -0.69
N ILE A 99 -4.65 -5.83 0.37
CA ILE A 99 -5.50 -6.48 1.38
C ILE A 99 -6.83 -6.94 0.77
N LEU A 100 -7.50 -6.10 -0.03
CA LEU A 100 -8.78 -6.46 -0.65
C LEU A 100 -8.67 -7.63 -1.65
N LEU A 101 -7.51 -7.81 -2.29
CA LEU A 101 -7.32 -8.84 -3.32
C LEU A 101 -6.74 -10.15 -2.77
N TYR A 102 -5.88 -10.06 -1.76
CA TYR A 102 -5.08 -11.19 -1.29
C TYR A 102 -5.28 -11.48 0.20
N GLU A 103 -6.01 -10.64 0.94
CA GLU A 103 -6.37 -10.86 2.35
C GLU A 103 -5.14 -11.16 3.21
N GLU A 104 -5.14 -12.29 3.94
CA GLU A 104 -4.04 -12.73 4.80
C GLU A 104 -2.77 -13.06 3.99
N ASP A 105 -2.88 -13.36 2.70
CA ASP A 105 -1.74 -13.79 1.88
C ASP A 105 -0.69 -12.72 1.71
N ILE A 106 -0.98 -11.44 1.95
CA ILE A 106 0.04 -10.39 1.87
C ILE A 106 0.96 -10.36 3.07
N PHE A 107 0.54 -10.91 4.22
CA PHE A 107 1.26 -10.82 5.48
C PHE A 107 2.16 -12.04 5.69
N LYS A 108 3.32 -11.81 6.31
CA LYS A 108 4.17 -12.88 6.83
C LYS A 108 3.59 -13.37 8.15
N GLN A 109 3.50 -14.68 8.31
CA GLN A 109 3.28 -15.27 9.63
C GLN A 109 4.55 -15.06 10.45
N VAL A 110 4.46 -14.30 11.54
CA VAL A 110 5.56 -14.13 12.47
C VAL A 110 5.47 -15.24 13.51
N SER A 111 6.46 -16.14 13.52
CA SER A 111 6.56 -17.15 14.57
C SER A 111 7.25 -16.53 15.78
N HIS A 112 6.53 -16.37 16.88
CA HIS A 112 7.12 -16.04 18.17
C HIS A 112 7.26 -17.31 19.01
N GLU A 113 8.28 -17.36 19.86
CA GLU A 113 8.45 -18.43 20.85
C GLU A 113 7.27 -18.45 21.83
N ASP A 114 6.70 -17.28 22.14
CA ASP A 114 5.47 -17.14 22.91
C ASP A 114 4.24 -17.22 22.00
N GLN A 115 3.43 -18.27 22.21
CA GLN A 115 2.19 -18.51 21.48
C GLN A 115 1.14 -17.40 21.68
N ASN A 116 1.11 -16.75 22.84
CA ASN A 116 0.17 -15.67 23.14
C ASN A 116 0.48 -14.44 22.30
N ILE A 117 1.78 -14.13 22.15
CA ILE A 117 2.25 -13.02 21.31
C ILE A 117 1.93 -13.30 19.84
N ALA A 118 2.17 -14.52 19.37
CA ALA A 118 1.81 -14.92 18.01
C ALA A 118 0.30 -14.82 17.74
N ALA A 119 -0.53 -15.25 18.71
CA ALA A 119 -1.99 -15.14 18.63
C ALA A 119 -2.46 -13.68 18.61
N LEU A 120 -1.84 -12.81 19.42
CA LEU A 120 -2.15 -11.38 19.46
C LEU A 120 -1.90 -10.73 18.08
N TYR A 121 -0.72 -10.94 17.48
CA TYR A 121 -0.44 -10.41 16.14
C TYR A 121 -1.36 -10.97 15.07
N LYS A 122 -1.68 -12.27 15.16
CA LYS A 122 -2.67 -12.89 14.27
C LYS A 122 -4.02 -12.23 14.35
N SER A 123 -4.51 -11.98 15.57
CA SER A 123 -5.78 -11.29 15.78
C SER A 123 -5.75 -9.86 15.25
N GLY A 124 -4.61 -9.17 15.38
CA GLY A 124 -4.38 -7.81 14.87
C GLY A 124 -4.55 -7.69 13.36
N TYR A 125 -3.83 -8.49 12.56
CA TYR A 125 -4.00 -8.40 11.10
C TYR A 125 -5.36 -8.92 10.65
N GLN A 126 -5.97 -9.89 11.36
CA GLN A 126 -7.30 -10.38 11.02
C GLN A 126 -8.40 -9.33 11.25
N ALA A 127 -8.30 -8.57 12.34
CA ALA A 127 -9.17 -7.41 12.58
C ALA A 127 -8.99 -6.39 11.45
N PHE A 128 -7.75 -6.04 11.13
CA PHE A 128 -7.42 -5.09 10.08
C PHE A 128 -7.96 -5.50 8.70
N ILE A 129 -7.82 -6.77 8.30
CA ILE A 129 -8.39 -7.31 7.06
C ILE A 129 -9.92 -7.23 7.09
N THR A 130 -10.54 -7.54 8.23
CA THR A 130 -12.00 -7.54 8.38
C THR A 130 -12.59 -6.13 8.25
N GLU A 131 -11.85 -5.09 8.68
CA GLU A 131 -12.25 -3.69 8.55
C GLU A 131 -11.94 -3.07 7.17
N THR A 132 -11.03 -3.67 6.40
CA THR A 132 -10.58 -3.16 5.11
C THR A 132 -11.71 -2.82 4.12
N PRO A 133 -12.80 -3.62 3.98
CA PRO A 133 -13.93 -3.23 3.13
C PRO A 133 -14.54 -1.89 3.56
N GLN A 134 -14.76 -1.68 4.86
CA GLN A 134 -15.29 -0.43 5.40
C GLN A 134 -14.36 0.76 5.10
N ILE A 135 -13.05 0.57 5.29
CA ILE A 135 -12.02 1.58 4.98
C ILE A 135 -12.06 1.96 3.50
N PHE A 136 -12.21 0.96 2.61
CA PHE A 136 -12.34 1.20 1.17
C PHE A 136 -13.56 2.06 0.83
N PHE A 137 -14.70 1.83 1.49
CA PHE A 137 -15.89 2.66 1.27
C PHE A 137 -15.73 4.09 1.78
N GLN A 138 -15.12 4.26 2.94
CA GLN A 138 -14.81 5.59 3.46
C GLN A 138 -13.89 6.35 2.49
N PHE A 139 -12.86 5.67 1.97
CA PHE A 139 -11.98 6.23 0.95
C PHE A 139 -12.75 6.64 -0.32
N LEU A 140 -13.61 5.78 -0.85
CA LEU A 140 -14.44 6.08 -2.03
C LEU A 140 -15.42 7.23 -1.78
N ALA A 141 -16.02 7.30 -0.59
CA ALA A 141 -16.90 8.38 -0.19
C ALA A 141 -16.15 9.72 -0.16
N LEU A 142 -14.95 9.75 0.44
CA LEU A 142 -14.10 10.94 0.44
C LEU A 142 -13.68 11.35 -0.98
N ILE A 143 -13.43 10.39 -1.87
CA ILE A 143 -13.16 10.70 -3.27
C ILE A 143 -14.37 11.41 -3.90
N GLN A 144 -15.59 10.96 -3.57
CA GLN A 144 -16.81 11.53 -4.13
C GLN A 144 -17.06 12.96 -3.65
N THR A 145 -16.73 13.28 -2.39
CA THR A 145 -16.88 14.63 -1.83
C THR A 145 -15.93 15.65 -2.45
N GLN A 146 -14.85 15.22 -3.10
CA GLN A 146 -13.97 16.11 -3.88
C GLN A 146 -14.59 16.57 -5.20
N THR A 147 -15.73 16.00 -5.61
CA THR A 147 -16.37 16.30 -6.89
C THR A 147 -17.61 17.16 -6.69
N LYS A 148 -17.78 18.19 -7.52
CA LYS A 148 -18.98 19.04 -7.51
C LYS A 148 -20.18 18.37 -8.19
N TYR A 149 -19.93 17.34 -8.99
CA TYR A 149 -20.93 16.62 -9.76
C TYR A 149 -21.34 15.32 -9.06
N PRO A 150 -22.57 15.19 -8.51
CA PRO A 150 -22.95 14.05 -7.66
C PRO A 150 -22.86 12.67 -8.32
N HIS A 151 -22.96 12.61 -9.65
CA HIS A 151 -22.92 11.35 -10.42
C HIS A 151 -21.53 11.05 -11.01
N CYS A 152 -20.52 11.86 -10.70
CA CYS A 152 -19.17 11.80 -11.26
C CYS A 152 -18.57 10.39 -11.23
N LEU A 153 -18.43 9.82 -10.04
CA LEU A 153 -17.76 8.53 -9.88
C LEU A 153 -18.58 7.38 -10.46
N ARG A 154 -19.91 7.45 -10.38
CA ARG A 154 -20.82 6.44 -10.95
C ARG A 154 -20.66 6.34 -12.46
N GLU A 155 -20.54 7.46 -13.15
CA GLU A 155 -20.43 7.48 -14.62
C GLU A 155 -19.04 7.05 -15.11
N ASN A 156 -17.99 7.41 -14.37
CA ASN A 156 -16.61 7.12 -14.77
C ASN A 156 -16.09 5.77 -14.26
N ILE A 157 -16.71 5.23 -13.20
CA ILE A 157 -16.39 3.94 -12.61
C ILE A 157 -17.69 3.14 -12.43
N PRO A 158 -18.29 2.60 -13.50
CA PRO A 158 -19.59 1.92 -13.41
C PRO A 158 -19.62 0.78 -12.39
N LYS A 159 -18.51 0.03 -12.28
CA LYS A 159 -18.34 -1.04 -11.29
C LYS A 159 -18.47 -0.56 -9.85
N LEU A 160 -18.11 0.70 -9.57
CA LEU A 160 -18.24 1.29 -8.23
C LEU A 160 -19.70 1.35 -7.79
N TYR A 161 -20.64 1.62 -8.71
CA TYR A 161 -22.06 1.71 -8.35
C TYR A 161 -22.64 0.37 -7.91
N GLU A 162 -22.33 -0.69 -8.65
CA GLU A 162 -22.74 -2.05 -8.27
C GLU A 162 -22.10 -2.45 -6.94
N PHE A 163 -20.83 -2.13 -6.77
CA PHE A 163 -20.08 -2.39 -5.54
C PHE A 163 -20.67 -1.65 -4.33
N THR A 164 -21.00 -0.37 -4.47
CA THR A 164 -21.63 0.43 -3.40
C THR A 164 -23.03 -0.05 -3.04
N ARG A 165 -23.85 -0.45 -4.03
CA ARG A 165 -25.17 -1.03 -3.73
C ARG A 165 -25.06 -2.34 -2.96
N LYS A 166 -24.18 -3.25 -3.41
CA LYS A 166 -23.94 -4.52 -2.71
C LYS A 166 -23.47 -4.28 -1.29
N PHE A 167 -22.60 -3.28 -1.07
CA PHE A 167 -22.16 -2.92 0.26
C PHE A 167 -23.26 -2.39 1.16
N GLN A 168 -24.10 -1.47 0.68
CA GLN A 168 -25.22 -0.95 1.47
C GLN A 168 -26.13 -2.09 1.94
N TYR A 169 -26.40 -3.05 1.07
CA TYR A 169 -27.16 -4.26 1.40
C TYR A 169 -26.42 -5.18 2.38
N LEU A 170 -25.17 -5.54 2.10
CA LEU A 170 -24.38 -6.46 2.94
C LEU A 170 -23.99 -5.87 4.30
N ARG A 171 -23.99 -4.55 4.44
CA ARG A 171 -23.80 -3.88 5.74
C ARG A 171 -24.97 -4.13 6.68
N GLU A 172 -26.16 -4.38 6.14
CA GLU A 172 -27.34 -4.82 6.90
C GLU A 172 -27.23 -6.31 7.29
N ASP A 173 -26.58 -7.12 6.45
CA ASP A 173 -26.45 -8.59 6.61
C ASP A 173 -25.13 -9.08 7.25
N LEU A 174 -24.31 -8.19 7.83
CA LEU A 174 -23.05 -8.47 8.54
C LEU A 174 -21.93 -9.22 7.76
N ASN A 175 -22.10 -9.53 6.48
CA ASN A 175 -21.13 -10.32 5.71
C ASN A 175 -20.41 -9.49 4.62
N LEU A 176 -19.68 -8.45 5.05
CA LEU A 176 -18.88 -7.60 4.16
C LEU A 176 -17.75 -8.36 3.44
N LYS A 177 -17.38 -9.56 3.90
CA LYS A 177 -16.40 -10.42 3.23
C LYS A 177 -16.91 -10.96 1.89
N GLU A 178 -18.22 -11.08 1.69
CA GLU A 178 -18.77 -11.49 0.39
C GLU A 178 -18.48 -10.46 -0.71
N LEU A 179 -18.39 -9.20 -0.33
CA LEU A 179 -18.18 -8.10 -1.25
C LEU A 179 -16.78 -8.15 -1.90
N ILE A 180 -15.79 -8.65 -1.16
CA ILE A 180 -14.41 -8.74 -1.64
C ILE A 180 -14.11 -10.03 -2.41
N LYS A 181 -15.08 -10.95 -2.52
CA LYS A 181 -14.95 -12.16 -3.35
C LYS A 181 -14.80 -11.82 -4.84
N ASP A 182 -15.39 -10.72 -5.31
CA ASP A 182 -15.25 -10.27 -6.70
C ASP A 182 -13.97 -9.44 -6.91
N LYS A 183 -12.83 -10.15 -6.87
CA LYS A 183 -11.49 -9.58 -7.06
C LYS A 183 -11.35 -8.83 -8.39
N LYS A 184 -12.03 -9.29 -9.45
CA LYS A 184 -12.00 -8.66 -10.78
C LYS A 184 -12.72 -7.30 -10.79
N SER A 185 -13.77 -7.15 -10.00
CA SER A 185 -14.45 -5.86 -9.84
C SER A 185 -13.62 -4.88 -9.03
N ILE A 186 -13.03 -5.33 -7.91
CA ILE A 186 -12.10 -4.53 -7.10
C ILE A 186 -10.94 -4.01 -7.96
N GLU A 187 -10.30 -4.91 -8.71
CA GLU A 187 -9.20 -4.55 -9.60
C GLU A 187 -9.60 -3.51 -10.66
N GLY A 188 -10.81 -3.66 -11.20
CA GLY A 188 -11.37 -2.71 -12.15
C GLY A 188 -11.59 -1.32 -11.55
N ILE A 189 -11.97 -1.23 -10.27
CA ILE A 189 -12.10 0.03 -9.55
C ILE A 189 -10.71 0.68 -9.41
N PHE A 190 -9.71 -0.05 -8.88
CA PHE A 190 -8.36 0.49 -8.71
C PHE A 190 -7.72 0.93 -10.02
N THR A 191 -7.94 0.19 -11.11
CA THR A 191 -7.48 0.58 -12.46
C THR A 191 -8.01 1.94 -12.88
N LYS A 192 -9.29 2.23 -12.58
CA LYS A 192 -9.90 3.54 -12.86
C LYS A 192 -9.42 4.63 -11.92
N LEU A 193 -9.19 4.29 -10.64
CA LEU A 193 -8.69 5.23 -9.63
C LEU A 193 -7.29 5.77 -9.94
N LYS A 194 -6.48 5.09 -10.77
CA LYS A 194 -5.21 5.65 -11.27
C LYS A 194 -5.39 6.98 -12.00
N TYR A 195 -6.53 7.17 -12.65
CA TYR A 195 -6.83 8.33 -13.47
C TYR A 195 -7.74 9.33 -12.74
N LEU A 196 -7.71 9.33 -11.40
CA LEU A 196 -8.67 10.08 -10.59
C LEU A 196 -8.67 11.59 -10.89
N ASN A 197 -7.51 12.20 -11.12
CA ASN A 197 -7.42 13.61 -11.50
C ASN A 197 -8.14 13.89 -12.83
N ALA A 198 -7.98 13.02 -13.82
CA ALA A 198 -8.68 13.17 -15.10
C ALA A 198 -10.19 13.00 -14.94
N ILE A 199 -10.63 12.08 -14.07
CA ILE A 199 -12.04 11.91 -13.71
C ILE A 199 -12.58 13.20 -13.08
N TYR A 200 -11.84 13.81 -12.15
CA TYR A 200 -12.23 15.09 -11.55
C TYR A 200 -12.37 16.21 -12.58
N ASP A 201 -11.41 16.34 -13.49
CA ASP A 201 -11.46 17.34 -14.57
C ASP A 201 -12.68 17.16 -15.49
N GLU A 202 -13.01 15.91 -15.84
CA GLU A 202 -14.20 15.58 -16.62
C GLU A 202 -15.49 15.94 -15.88
N CYS A 203 -15.53 15.69 -14.58
CA CYS A 203 -16.69 15.99 -13.75
C CYS A 203 -16.89 17.50 -13.55
N ASP A 204 -15.82 18.26 -13.38
CA ASP A 204 -15.88 19.72 -13.33
C ASP A 204 -16.35 20.32 -14.65
N LYS A 205 -15.90 19.78 -15.78
CA LYS A 205 -16.40 20.18 -17.12
C LYS A 205 -17.88 19.88 -17.28
N LYS A 206 -18.36 18.72 -16.81
CA LYS A 206 -19.78 18.35 -16.84
C LYS A 206 -20.62 19.28 -15.96
N GLN A 207 -20.17 19.57 -14.75
CA GLN A 207 -20.87 20.48 -13.83
C GLN A 207 -21.01 21.88 -14.45
N LYS A 208 -19.92 22.44 -15.00
CA LYS A 208 -19.95 23.75 -15.68
C LYS A 208 -20.98 23.81 -16.82
N LYS A 209 -21.11 22.72 -17.60
CA LYS A 209 -22.11 22.61 -18.68
C LYS A 209 -23.54 22.53 -18.17
N LEU A 210 -23.77 21.90 -17.01
CA LEU A 210 -25.09 21.86 -16.38
C LEU A 210 -25.46 23.24 -15.85
N ASP A 211 -24.54 23.90 -15.14
CA ASP A 211 -24.75 25.23 -14.59
C ASP A 211 -25.05 26.27 -15.70
N SER A 212 -24.37 26.19 -16.85
CA SER A 212 -24.64 27.09 -17.97
C SER A 212 -26.03 26.88 -18.59
N LYS A 213 -26.52 25.63 -18.66
CA LYS A 213 -27.85 25.30 -19.20
C LYS A 213 -28.99 25.78 -18.30
N VAL A 214 -28.78 25.74 -16.98
CA VAL A 214 -29.76 26.25 -16.00
C VAL A 214 -29.84 27.78 -16.10
N LYS A 215 -28.71 28.48 -16.24
CA LYS A 215 -28.68 29.95 -16.37
C LYS A 215 -29.34 30.47 -17.65
N THR A 216 -29.32 29.72 -18.74
CA THR A 216 -29.99 30.11 -20.00
C THR A 216 -31.49 29.82 -20.06
N LYS A 217 -32.06 29.16 -19.03
CA LYS A 217 -33.49 28.83 -18.95
C LYS A 217 -34.26 29.69 -17.93
N SER A 218 -33.58 30.59 -17.23
CA SER A 218 -34.17 31.60 -16.35
C SER A 218 -34.21 32.95 -17.07
#